data_AF-A0A7J6CPZ5-F1
#
_entry.id   AF-A0A7J6CPZ5-F1
#
_cell.length_a   1.000
_cell.length_b   1.000
_cell.length_c   1.000
_cell.angle_alpha   90.00
_cell.angle_beta   90.00
_cell.angle_gamma   90.00
#
_symmetry.space_group_name_H-M   'P 1'
#
loop_
_entity.id
_entity.type
_entity.pdbx_description
1 polymer ?
#
loop_
_entity_poly.entity_id
_entity_poly.type
_entity_poly.pdbx_seq_one_letter_code
_entity_poly.pdbx_strand_id
1 'polypeptide(L)'
;MASSGRPMVDLLRDVADQLERTEVSRLFGPYARGGRRLTMRRSTAAPVQLHSCTHLFCCLDDKNVELVPNRCVKQRLAAAGLGEKRLTFQGIQTNPEEFREFLLAAYPKLRQGGGFELLKISGTTRSRELVLIPCPNDGYHVRYLKEPQTHIGHATIFIRPLQRNLNLDPVIFHYCSLLKNADYE
;
A
#
# COMPACT_ATOMS: atom_id res chain seq x y z
N MET A 1 -32.49 58.26 36.65
CA MET A 1 -31.27 57.44 36.54
C MET A 1 -31.49 56.18 37.37
N ALA A 2 -31.66 55.02 36.74
CA ALA A 2 -31.66 53.72 37.42
C ALA A 2 -30.77 52.78 36.61
N SER A 3 -29.54 52.60 37.09
CA SER A 3 -28.61 51.58 36.64
C SER A 3 -29.15 50.22 37.05
N SER A 4 -29.52 49.38 36.08
CA SER A 4 -29.79 47.95 36.32
C SER A 4 -28.68 47.15 35.64
N GLY A 5 -27.66 46.81 36.42
CA GLY A 5 -26.66 45.81 36.04
C GLY A 5 -27.34 44.45 35.91
N ARG A 6 -27.15 43.78 34.77
CA ARG A 6 -27.67 42.42 34.56
C ARG A 6 -26.96 41.45 35.53
N PRO A 7 -27.68 40.59 36.26
CA PRO A 7 -27.06 39.66 37.19
C PRO A 7 -26.25 38.59 36.44
N MET A 8 -25.05 38.27 36.93
CA MET A 8 -24.04 37.39 36.31
C MET A 8 -24.55 35.97 35.97
N VAL A 9 -25.66 35.55 36.57
CA VAL A 9 -26.29 34.24 36.33
C VAL A 9 -26.93 34.11 34.95
N ASP A 10 -27.38 35.22 34.35
CA ASP A 10 -27.98 35.21 33.01
C ASP A 10 -26.92 35.07 31.91
N LEU A 11 -25.71 35.61 32.16
CA LEU A 11 -24.60 35.50 31.21
C LEU A 11 -24.07 34.06 31.12
N LEU A 12 -24.10 33.29 32.21
CA LEU A 12 -23.69 31.88 32.21
C LEU A 12 -24.73 30.97 31.53
N ARG A 13 -26.02 31.29 31.62
CA ARG A 13 -27.07 30.58 30.87
C ARG A 13 -26.98 30.84 29.38
N ASP A 14 -26.73 32.08 28.96
CA ASP A 14 -26.55 32.41 27.55
C ASP A 14 -25.31 31.71 26.94
N VAL A 15 -24.22 31.60 27.70
CA VAL A 15 -23.01 30.88 27.24
C VAL A 15 -23.26 29.37 27.13
N ALA A 16 -23.99 28.77 28.07
CA ALA A 16 -24.35 27.35 28.02
C ALA A 16 -25.30 27.06 26.85
N ASP A 17 -26.34 27.87 26.66
CA ASP A 17 -27.26 27.78 25.51
C ASP A 17 -26.51 27.94 24.18
N GLN A 18 -25.53 28.84 24.11
CA GLN A 18 -24.70 29.02 22.91
C GLN A 18 -23.80 27.81 22.63
N LEU A 19 -23.19 27.22 23.66
CA LEU A 19 -22.37 26.01 23.53
C LEU A 19 -23.22 24.83 23.07
N GLU A 20 -24.37 24.60 23.71
CA GLU A 20 -25.29 23.53 23.31
C GLU A 20 -25.74 23.70 21.86
N ARG A 21 -26.22 24.89 21.47
CA ARG A 21 -26.63 25.18 20.08
C ARG A 21 -25.49 24.97 19.07
N THR A 22 -24.25 25.27 19.46
CA THR A 22 -23.07 25.07 18.61
C THR A 22 -22.74 23.58 18.46
N GLU A 23 -22.87 22.79 19.53
CA GLU A 23 -22.63 21.35 19.50
C GLU A 23 -23.68 20.60 18.69
N VAL A 24 -24.98 20.87 18.89
CA VAL A 24 -26.03 20.24 18.05
C VAL A 24 -25.88 20.63 16.58
N SER A 25 -25.50 21.87 16.27
CA SER A 25 -25.29 22.29 14.88
C SER A 25 -24.10 21.58 14.22
N ARG A 26 -23.03 21.27 14.98
CA ARG A 26 -21.91 20.45 14.50
C ARG A 26 -22.28 18.99 14.30
N LEU A 27 -23.07 18.41 15.21
CA LEU A 27 -23.45 16.99 15.17
C LEU A 27 -24.47 16.67 14.07
N PHE A 28 -25.43 17.58 13.83
CA PHE A 28 -26.52 17.35 12.88
C PHE A 28 -26.38 18.12 11.54
N GLY A 29 -25.31 18.91 11.38
CA GLY A 29 -25.01 19.68 10.17
C GLY A 29 -25.04 18.92 8.83
N PRO A 30 -24.53 17.67 8.70
CA PRO A 30 -24.51 16.98 7.39
C PRO A 30 -25.88 16.48 6.91
N TYR A 31 -26.93 16.58 7.73
CA TYR A 31 -28.29 16.17 7.37
C TYR A 31 -29.24 17.33 7.08
N ALA A 32 -28.79 18.59 7.24
CA ALA A 32 -29.56 19.76 6.83
C ALA A 32 -29.57 19.88 5.29
N ARG A 33 -30.39 19.05 4.65
CA ARG A 33 -30.66 19.08 3.21
C ARG A 33 -31.21 20.45 2.81
N GLY A 34 -30.43 21.19 2.04
CA GLY A 34 -30.95 22.31 1.23
C GLY A 34 -30.23 23.64 1.43
N GLY A 35 -28.98 23.72 1.01
CA GLY A 35 -28.27 25.00 0.93
C GLY A 35 -26.99 24.88 0.14
N ARG A 36 -27.01 25.30 -1.12
CA ARG A 36 -25.80 25.44 -1.95
C ARG A 36 -24.86 26.44 -1.27
N ARG A 37 -23.84 25.96 -0.55
CA ARG A 37 -22.71 26.80 -0.12
C ARG A 37 -21.69 26.87 -1.25
N LEU A 38 -21.58 28.04 -1.86
CA LEU A 38 -20.34 28.51 -2.48
C LEU A 38 -19.29 28.58 -1.37
N THR A 39 -18.48 27.53 -1.24
CA THR A 39 -17.33 27.54 -0.35
C THR A 39 -16.27 28.44 -0.96
N MET A 40 -16.07 29.60 -0.35
CA MET A 40 -14.86 30.41 -0.49
C MET A 40 -13.65 29.49 -0.31
N ARG A 41 -12.96 29.22 -1.42
CA ARG A 41 -11.72 28.44 -1.46
C ARG A 41 -10.70 29.16 -0.58
N ARG A 42 -10.42 28.62 0.60
CA ARG A 42 -9.14 28.89 1.26
C ARG A 42 -8.06 28.41 0.29
N SER A 43 -7.22 29.34 -0.15
CA SER A 43 -5.94 29.04 -0.79
C SER A 43 -5.03 28.39 0.25
N THR A 44 -5.26 27.11 0.51
CA THR A 44 -4.24 26.21 1.04
C THR A 44 -3.76 25.43 -0.17
N ALA A 45 -2.48 25.55 -0.52
CA ALA A 45 -1.86 24.70 -1.52
C ALA A 45 -2.42 23.28 -1.37
N ALA A 46 -3.03 22.74 -2.42
CA ALA A 46 -3.59 21.40 -2.38
C ALA A 46 -2.50 20.48 -1.82
N PRO A 47 -2.80 19.62 -0.83
CA PRO A 47 -1.82 18.62 -0.41
C PRO A 47 -1.42 17.90 -1.69
N VAL A 48 -0.13 17.95 -2.02
CA VAL A 48 0.42 17.19 -3.14
C VAL A 48 -0.05 15.77 -2.88
N GLN A 49 -1.01 15.29 -3.68
CA GLN A 49 -1.55 13.94 -3.51
C GLN A 49 -0.40 13.00 -3.87
N LEU A 50 0.36 12.58 -2.86
CA LEU A 50 1.33 11.52 -2.98
C LEU A 50 0.52 10.26 -3.28
N HIS A 51 0.32 9.98 -4.56
CA HIS A 51 -0.41 8.81 -5.00
C HIS A 51 0.39 7.55 -4.62
N SER A 52 0.09 6.95 -3.46
CA SER A 52 0.65 5.66 -3.09
C SER A 52 0.18 4.58 -4.06
N CYS A 53 1.09 3.76 -4.57
CA CYS A 53 0.75 2.58 -5.35
C CYS A 53 0.93 1.33 -4.51
N THR A 54 -0.13 0.57 -4.28
CA THR A 54 -0.02 -0.75 -3.65
C THR A 54 -0.30 -1.82 -4.68
N HIS A 55 0.60 -2.80 -4.80
CA HIS A 55 0.44 -3.92 -5.72
C HIS A 55 0.88 -5.23 -5.09
N LEU A 56 0.27 -6.34 -5.52
CA LEU A 56 0.67 -7.67 -5.09
C LEU A 56 1.77 -8.20 -6.01
N PHE A 57 2.88 -8.62 -5.41
CA PHE A 57 4.00 -9.27 -6.11
C PHE A 57 4.16 -10.69 -5.59
N CYS A 58 4.59 -11.62 -6.43
CA CYS A 58 4.92 -12.99 -6.04
C CYS A 58 6.30 -13.36 -6.59
N CYS A 59 7.28 -13.55 -5.69
CA CYS A 59 8.63 -13.94 -6.09
C CYS A 59 8.75 -15.46 -6.24
N LEU A 60 9.22 -15.90 -7.40
CA LEU A 60 9.42 -17.29 -7.79
C LEU A 60 10.88 -17.71 -7.59
N ASP A 61 11.13 -18.99 -7.41
CA ASP A 61 12.45 -19.57 -7.20
C ASP A 61 13.13 -20.00 -8.49
N ASP A 62 12.39 -20.54 -9.45
CA ASP A 62 12.92 -21.05 -10.72
C ASP A 62 12.83 -19.99 -11.84
N LYS A 63 13.89 -19.89 -12.65
CA LYS A 63 14.02 -18.97 -13.78
C LYS A 63 13.16 -19.36 -14.99
N ASN A 64 12.79 -20.63 -15.10
CA ASN A 64 12.03 -21.17 -16.25
C ASN A 64 10.54 -21.31 -15.96
N VAL A 65 10.02 -20.67 -14.91
CA VAL A 65 8.60 -20.78 -14.55
C VAL A 65 7.74 -20.00 -15.54
N GLU A 66 6.82 -20.72 -16.17
CA GLU A 66 5.83 -20.18 -17.11
C GLU A 66 4.39 -20.39 -16.61
N LEU A 67 4.22 -21.03 -15.45
CA LEU A 67 2.90 -21.32 -14.88
C LEU A 67 2.77 -20.76 -13.46
N VAL A 68 1.56 -20.31 -13.13
CA VAL A 68 1.22 -19.85 -11.79
C VAL A 68 1.43 -21.01 -10.79
N PRO A 69 2.23 -20.81 -9.73
CA PRO A 69 2.51 -21.86 -8.75
C PRO A 69 1.22 -22.28 -8.02
N ASN A 70 1.11 -23.58 -7.76
CA ASN A 70 0.01 -24.12 -6.97
C ASN A 70 0.12 -23.70 -5.50
N ARG A 71 -0.92 -23.98 -4.71
CA ARG A 71 -0.98 -23.60 -3.28
C ARG A 71 0.21 -24.15 -2.46
N CYS A 72 0.62 -25.40 -2.70
CA CYS A 72 1.72 -26.03 -1.97
C CYS A 72 3.07 -25.36 -2.29
N VAL A 73 3.33 -25.07 -3.57
CA VAL A 73 4.53 -24.34 -4.00
C VAL A 73 4.54 -22.92 -3.43
N LYS A 74 3.40 -22.22 -3.44
CA LYS A 74 3.28 -20.89 -2.81
C LYS A 74 3.63 -20.92 -1.32
N GLN A 75 3.20 -21.95 -0.59
CA GLN A 75 3.55 -22.11 0.84
C GLN A 75 5.06 -22.31 1.04
N ARG A 76 5.70 -23.14 0.21
CA ARG A 76 7.16 -23.34 0.25
C ARG A 76 7.93 -22.06 -0.07
N LEU A 77 7.49 -21.31 -1.09
CA LEU A 77 8.06 -20.01 -1.44
C LEU A 77 7.94 -19.02 -0.27
N ALA A 78 6.78 -18.95 0.38
CA ALA A 78 6.56 -18.09 1.54
C ALA A 78 7.50 -18.46 2.71
N ALA A 79 7.67 -19.75 3.01
CA ALA A 79 8.60 -20.22 4.05
C ALA A 79 10.07 -19.83 3.74
N ALA A 80 10.43 -19.80 2.46
CA ALA A 80 11.73 -19.35 1.98
C ALA A 80 11.90 -17.82 1.94
N GLY A 81 10.93 -17.04 2.44
CA GLY A 81 10.92 -15.58 2.36
C GLY A 81 10.69 -15.02 0.94
N LEU A 82 10.37 -15.90 -0.01
CA LEU A 82 9.88 -15.59 -1.36
C LEU A 82 8.34 -15.57 -1.35
N GLY A 83 7.70 -15.77 -2.51
CA GLY A 83 6.24 -15.86 -2.61
C GLY A 83 5.55 -14.50 -2.59
N GLU A 84 4.27 -14.49 -2.20
CA GLU A 84 3.41 -13.32 -2.30
C GLU A 84 3.71 -12.27 -1.21
N LYS A 85 3.98 -11.02 -1.61
CA LYS A 85 4.05 -9.86 -0.73
C LYS A 85 3.32 -8.67 -1.34
N ARG A 86 2.58 -7.96 -0.49
CA ARG A 86 1.92 -6.71 -0.86
C ARG A 86 2.90 -5.55 -0.64
N LEU A 87 3.23 -4.88 -1.73
CA LEU A 87 4.24 -3.82 -1.77
C LEU A 87 3.57 -2.47 -2.02
N THR A 88 3.83 -1.50 -1.13
CA THR A 88 3.28 -0.14 -1.21
C THR A 88 4.39 0.85 -1.48
N PHE A 89 4.39 1.41 -2.67
CA PHE A 89 5.25 2.52 -3.09
C PHE A 89 4.59 3.84 -2.67
N GLN A 90 5.31 4.68 -1.93
CA GLN A 90 4.80 5.98 -1.46
C GLN A 90 5.18 7.08 -2.44
N GLY A 91 4.19 7.74 -3.06
CA GLY A 91 4.42 8.78 -4.07
C GLY A 91 4.85 8.22 -5.44
N ILE A 92 4.94 9.09 -6.45
CA ILE A 92 5.50 8.73 -7.76
C ILE A 92 7.02 8.57 -7.58
N GLN A 93 7.45 7.54 -6.85
CA GLN A 93 8.85 7.11 -6.84
C GLN A 93 9.07 6.43 -8.19
N THR A 94 9.58 7.26 -9.11
CA THR A 94 9.56 7.05 -10.57
C THR A 94 10.94 6.70 -11.10
N ASN A 95 11.85 6.26 -10.25
CA ASN A 95 13.18 5.86 -10.69
C ASN A 95 13.27 4.33 -10.80
N PRO A 96 13.70 3.80 -11.96
CA PRO A 96 13.90 2.37 -12.17
C PRO A 96 14.83 1.73 -11.14
N GLU A 97 15.86 2.47 -10.73
CA GLU A 97 16.80 2.05 -9.69
C GLU A 97 16.15 1.92 -8.32
N GLU A 98 15.36 2.91 -7.89
CA GLU A 98 14.63 2.85 -6.62
C GLU A 98 13.60 1.71 -6.63
N PHE A 99 12.91 1.51 -7.75
CA PHE A 99 11.98 0.40 -7.92
C PHE A 99 12.70 -0.95 -7.76
N ARG A 100 13.87 -1.09 -8.40
CA ARG A 100 14.73 -2.26 -8.30
C ARG A 100 15.20 -2.48 -6.86
N GLU A 101 15.75 -1.47 -6.22
CA GLU A 101 16.23 -1.54 -4.84
C GLU A 101 15.11 -1.90 -3.86
N PHE A 102 13.92 -1.32 -4.03
CA PHE A 102 12.76 -1.64 -3.21
C PHE A 102 12.34 -3.10 -3.34
N LEU A 103 12.33 -3.65 -4.57
CA LEU A 103 12.08 -5.08 -4.78
C LEU A 103 13.16 -5.95 -4.15
N LEU A 104 14.44 -5.57 -4.29
CA LEU A 104 15.55 -6.32 -3.68
C LEU A 104 15.55 -6.25 -2.16
N ALA A 105 15.08 -5.15 -1.57
CA ALA A 105 14.88 -5.03 -0.12
C ALA A 105 13.72 -5.93 0.36
N ALA A 106 12.62 -5.99 -0.41
CA ALA A 106 11.49 -6.86 -0.13
C ALA A 106 11.82 -8.35 -0.31
N TYR A 107 12.69 -8.69 -1.28
CA TYR A 107 13.11 -10.05 -1.59
C TYR A 107 14.64 -10.16 -1.64
N PRO A 108 15.33 -10.24 -0.49
CA PRO A 108 16.80 -10.21 -0.42
C PRO A 108 17.49 -11.29 -1.26
N LYS A 109 16.88 -12.48 -1.35
CA LYS A 109 17.39 -13.60 -2.14
C LYS A 109 17.46 -13.32 -3.64
N LEU A 110 16.65 -12.40 -4.15
CA LEU A 110 16.61 -12.04 -5.56
C LEU A 110 17.96 -11.47 -6.04
N ARG A 111 18.78 -10.92 -5.13
CA ARG A 111 20.16 -10.48 -5.44
C ARG A 111 21.05 -11.60 -5.99
N GLN A 112 20.78 -12.84 -5.61
CA GLN A 112 21.53 -14.01 -6.07
C GLN A 112 21.07 -14.53 -7.44
N GLY A 113 19.93 -14.04 -7.94
CA GLY A 113 19.33 -14.47 -9.20
C GLY A 113 19.94 -13.85 -10.45
N GLY A 114 20.87 -12.89 -10.30
CA GLY A 114 21.55 -12.24 -11.42
C GLY A 114 20.68 -11.27 -12.21
N GLY A 115 19.63 -10.76 -11.58
CA GLY A 115 18.58 -9.97 -12.21
C GLY A 115 17.21 -10.65 -12.10
N PHE A 116 16.18 -9.96 -12.56
CA PHE A 116 14.81 -10.47 -12.52
C PHE A 116 13.98 -9.92 -13.67
N GLU A 117 12.91 -10.63 -13.99
CA GLU A 117 11.89 -10.21 -14.94
C GLU A 117 10.52 -10.24 -14.27
N LEU A 118 9.61 -9.41 -14.77
CA LEU A 118 8.24 -9.35 -14.30
C LEU A 118 7.35 -10.12 -15.27
N LEU A 119 6.44 -10.92 -14.74
CA LEU A 119 5.42 -11.63 -15.52
C LEU A 119 4.03 -11.28 -15.02
N LYS A 120 3.07 -11.41 -15.93
CA LYS A 120 1.64 -11.34 -15.66
C LYS A 120 0.96 -12.62 -16.13
N ILE A 121 -0.24 -12.86 -15.63
CA ILE A 121 -1.08 -13.93 -16.18
C ILE A 121 -1.55 -13.53 -17.59
N SER A 122 -1.43 -14.46 -18.53
CA SER A 122 -1.94 -14.31 -19.89
C SER A 122 -3.41 -14.71 -19.97
N GLY A 123 -4.21 -13.97 -20.76
CA GLY A 123 -5.60 -14.34 -21.03
C GLY A 123 -6.58 -14.02 -19.89
N THR A 124 -7.53 -14.93 -19.64
CA THR A 124 -8.65 -14.72 -18.72
C THR A 124 -8.33 -15.15 -17.28
N THR A 125 -9.21 -14.84 -16.33
CA THR A 125 -9.06 -15.14 -14.89
C THR A 125 -8.78 -16.60 -14.55
N ARG A 126 -9.07 -17.55 -15.44
CA ARG A 126 -8.81 -18.99 -15.22
C ARG A 126 -7.47 -19.47 -15.77
N SER A 127 -6.79 -18.65 -16.56
CA SER A 127 -5.48 -18.97 -17.07
C SER A 127 -4.45 -19.05 -15.95
N ARG A 128 -3.47 -19.92 -16.15
CA ARG A 128 -2.30 -20.06 -15.28
C ARG A 128 -1.02 -19.77 -16.02
N GLU A 129 -1.08 -19.40 -17.30
CA GLU A 129 0.11 -19.11 -18.09
C GLU A 129 0.65 -17.74 -17.72
N LEU A 130 1.96 -17.67 -17.51
CA LEU A 130 2.70 -16.46 -17.22
C LEU A 130 3.38 -15.98 -18.50
N VAL A 131 3.16 -14.71 -18.82
CA VAL A 131 3.80 -14.03 -19.95
C VAL A 131 4.59 -12.85 -19.42
N LEU A 132 5.77 -12.65 -20.02
CA LEU A 132 6.68 -11.58 -19.68
C LEU A 132 6.01 -10.21 -19.91
N ILE A 133 6.12 -9.35 -18.90
CA ILE A 133 5.84 -7.92 -19.04
C ILE A 133 7.08 -7.32 -19.71
N PRO A 134 6.98 -6.68 -20.89
CA PRO A 134 8.14 -6.11 -21.56
C PRO A 134 8.88 -5.11 -20.67
N CYS A 135 10.21 -5.19 -20.66
CA CYS A 135 11.01 -4.17 -20.00
C CYS A 135 11.03 -2.92 -20.89
N PRO A 136 10.58 -1.74 -20.41
CA PRO A 136 10.74 -0.51 -21.16
C PRO A 136 12.23 -0.12 -21.24
N ASN A 137 12.61 0.71 -22.21
CA ASN A 137 14.00 1.13 -22.43
C ASN A 137 14.63 1.79 -21.19
N ASP A 138 13.82 2.53 -20.43
CA ASP A 138 14.25 3.19 -19.20
C ASP A 138 14.22 2.25 -17.98
N GLY A 139 13.65 1.04 -18.09
CA GLY A 139 13.49 0.09 -16.99
C GLY A 139 12.17 0.21 -16.22
N TYR A 140 11.88 -0.80 -15.40
CA TYR A 140 10.60 -0.88 -14.68
C TYR A 140 10.45 0.22 -13.65
N HIS A 141 9.32 0.91 -13.69
CA HIS A 141 8.92 1.88 -12.70
C HIS A 141 7.41 1.78 -12.46
N VAL A 142 6.93 2.31 -11.34
CA VAL A 142 5.56 2.13 -10.88
C VAL A 142 4.51 2.66 -11.87
N ARG A 143 4.83 3.75 -12.59
CA ARG A 143 3.93 4.35 -13.59
C ARG A 143 3.66 3.38 -14.75
N TYR A 144 4.72 2.80 -15.32
CA TYR A 144 4.62 1.80 -16.38
C TYR A 144 3.72 0.62 -15.99
N LEU A 145 3.87 0.08 -14.77
CA LEU A 145 3.02 -1.04 -14.30
C LEU A 145 1.53 -0.67 -14.15
N LYS A 146 1.20 0.62 -14.01
CA LYS A 146 -0.18 1.11 -13.98
C LYS A 146 -0.74 1.44 -15.36
N GLU A 147 0.10 1.48 -16.40
CA GLU A 147 -0.37 1.87 -17.72
C GLU A 147 -1.36 0.82 -18.25
N PRO A 148 -2.49 1.25 -18.85
CA PRO A 148 -3.50 0.35 -19.39
C PRO A 148 -2.93 -0.66 -20.40
N GLN A 149 -1.87 -0.29 -21.12
CA GLN A 149 -1.19 -1.12 -22.12
C GLN A 149 -0.55 -2.39 -21.53
N THR A 150 -0.16 -2.35 -20.25
CA THR A 150 0.42 -3.53 -19.59
C THR A 150 -0.65 -4.56 -19.24
N HIS A 151 -1.93 -4.18 -19.21
CA HIS A 151 -3.07 -5.02 -18.83
C HIS A 151 -2.90 -5.75 -17.48
N ILE A 152 -2.18 -5.14 -16.53
CA ILE A 152 -1.97 -5.72 -15.19
C ILE A 152 -3.13 -5.38 -14.25
N GLY A 153 -3.50 -4.09 -14.17
CA GLY A 153 -4.59 -3.62 -13.32
C GLY A 153 -4.34 -3.91 -11.83
N HIS A 154 -5.10 -4.85 -11.28
CA HIS A 154 -4.97 -5.33 -9.89
C HIS A 154 -4.45 -6.78 -9.79
N ALA A 155 -4.01 -7.36 -10.93
CA ALA A 155 -3.52 -8.74 -10.96
C ALA A 155 -2.23 -8.90 -10.13
N THR A 156 -1.85 -10.14 -9.83
CA THR A 156 -0.54 -10.38 -9.20
C THR A 156 0.56 -10.25 -10.24
N ILE A 157 1.63 -9.52 -9.92
CA ILE A 157 2.85 -9.50 -10.72
C ILE A 157 3.77 -10.59 -10.20
N PHE A 158 4.22 -11.47 -11.08
CA PHE A 158 5.18 -12.52 -10.73
C PHE A 158 6.60 -12.01 -11.01
N ILE A 159 7.54 -12.32 -10.13
CA ILE A 159 8.95 -11.98 -10.28
C ILE A 159 9.70 -13.30 -10.44
N ARG A 160 10.37 -13.51 -11.57
CA ARG A 160 11.27 -14.65 -11.76
C ARG A 160 12.72 -14.20 -11.82
N PRO A 161 13.68 -14.96 -11.27
CA PRO A 161 15.10 -14.67 -11.46
C PRO A 161 15.50 -14.88 -12.93
N LEU A 162 16.50 -14.14 -13.40
CA LEU A 162 16.93 -14.18 -14.80
C LEU A 162 18.01 -15.24 -15.07
N GLN A 163 19.04 -15.30 -14.24
CA GLN A 163 20.25 -16.09 -14.52
C GLN A 163 20.27 -17.41 -13.75
N ARG A 164 19.86 -17.39 -12.47
CA ARG A 164 20.01 -18.53 -11.54
C ARG A 164 18.78 -18.73 -10.65
N ASN A 165 18.44 -19.99 -10.40
CA ASN A 165 17.39 -20.37 -9.46
C ASN A 165 17.75 -20.00 -8.02
N LEU A 166 16.76 -19.52 -7.27
CA LEU A 166 16.91 -19.11 -5.89
C LEU A 166 16.77 -20.31 -4.95
N ASN A 167 17.51 -20.29 -3.85
CA ASN A 167 17.40 -21.33 -2.83
C ASN A 167 16.13 -21.15 -1.97
N LEU A 168 15.45 -22.26 -1.68
CA LEU A 168 14.25 -22.35 -0.86
C LEU A 168 14.53 -22.56 0.64
N ASP A 169 15.78 -22.49 1.09
CA ASP A 169 16.11 -22.57 2.51
C ASP A 169 15.31 -21.53 3.31
N PRO A 170 14.70 -21.89 4.44
CA PRO A 170 13.88 -20.96 5.20
C PRO A 170 14.70 -19.73 5.58
N VAL A 171 14.09 -18.55 5.46
CA VAL A 171 14.73 -17.34 6.01
C VAL A 171 14.65 -17.47 7.52
N ILE A 172 15.76 -17.79 8.16
CA ILE A 172 15.89 -17.74 9.61
C ILE A 172 15.82 -16.26 9.97
N PHE A 173 14.61 -15.76 10.20
CA PHE A 173 14.48 -14.57 11.01
C PHE A 173 14.95 -14.97 12.40
N HIS A 174 16.14 -14.50 12.78
CA HIS A 174 16.57 -14.52 14.17
C HIS A 174 15.61 -13.62 14.96
N TYR A 175 14.42 -14.12 15.27
CA TYR A 175 13.63 -13.58 16.35
C TYR A 175 14.27 -14.07 17.64
N CYS A 176 15.03 -13.16 18.25
CA CYS A 176 15.18 -13.01 19.69
C CYS A 176 15.09 -14.31 20.50
N SER A 177 16.25 -14.89 20.81
CA SER A 177 16.45 -15.88 21.86
C SER A 177 16.22 -15.33 23.28
N LEU A 178 15.27 -14.41 23.50
CA LEU A 178 15.10 -13.71 24.80
C LEU A 178 13.64 -13.49 25.22
N LEU A 179 12.73 -14.44 25.02
CA LEU A 179 11.46 -14.49 25.77
C LEU A 179 11.00 -15.93 26.07
N LYS A 180 11.92 -16.77 26.58
CA LYS A 180 11.55 -18.05 27.25
C LYS A 180 12.33 -18.29 28.55
N ASN A 181 12.83 -17.23 29.19
CA ASN A 181 13.34 -17.29 30.56
C ASN A 181 12.95 -16.00 31.28
N ALA A 182 11.71 -15.91 31.75
CA ALA A 182 11.29 -15.00 32.82
C ALA A 182 9.88 -15.43 33.27
N ASP A 183 9.87 -16.08 34.42
CA ASP A 183 8.80 -16.05 35.43
C ASP A 183 7.46 -16.73 35.11
N TYR A 184 7.38 -18.00 35.52
CA TYR A 184 6.16 -18.51 36.16
C TYR A 184 6.62 -19.14 37.49
N GLU A 185 6.41 -18.39 38.58
CA GLU A 185 6.35 -18.94 39.95
C GLU A 185 5.20 -19.94 40.07
#